data_AF-A0A354I4H7-F1
#
_entry.id   AF-A0A354I4H7-F1
#
_cell.length_a   1.000
_cell.length_b   1.000
_cell.length_c   1.000
_cell.angle_alpha   90.00
_cell.angle_beta   90.00
_cell.angle_gamma   90.00
#
_symmetry.space_group_name_H-M   'P 1'
#
loop_
_entity.id
_entity.type
_entity.pdbx_description
1 polymer ?
#
loop_
_entity_poly.entity_id
_entity_poly.type
_entity_poly.pdbx_seq_one_letter_code
_entity_poly.pdbx_strand_id
1 'polypeptide(L)'
;MNIINQFTLRTLMKNKTRTLVTIIGIALSAAMFTAVTSSVISFQSYLLRTEIASEGAWEGWLEGCSAASAELVKKDEAVKSYAQVANLGYAKAEGCKNEDKPYLFVAGIGKGFTDFSPITLIEGRMPENNGEIVLPNHL
;
A
#
# COMPACT_ATOMS: atom_id res chain seq x y z
N MET A 1 -28.80 37.43 22.66
CA MET A 1 -29.48 36.44 21.80
C MET A 1 -30.69 37.11 21.16
N ASN A 2 -30.92 36.88 19.86
CA ASN A 2 -32.05 37.47 19.15
C ASN A 2 -33.39 36.91 19.69
N ILE A 3 -34.46 37.72 19.69
CA ILE A 3 -35.78 37.36 20.23
C ILE A 3 -36.32 36.06 19.61
N ILE A 4 -36.06 35.87 18.31
CA ILE A 4 -36.45 34.68 17.57
C ILE A 4 -35.81 33.41 18.15
N ASN A 5 -34.51 33.42 18.47
CA ASN A 5 -33.84 32.26 19.07
C ASN A 5 -34.41 31.91 20.45
N GLN A 6 -34.75 32.93 21.25
CA GLN A 6 -35.33 32.71 22.58
C GLN A 6 -36.73 32.08 22.48
N PHE A 7 -37.55 32.53 21.52
CA PHE A 7 -38.86 31.95 21.26
C PHE A 7 -38.76 30.51 20.73
N THR A 8 -37.84 30.24 19.80
CA THR A 8 -37.62 28.89 19.24
C THR A 8 -37.16 27.89 20.31
N LEU A 9 -36.18 28.25 21.14
CA LEU A 9 -35.69 27.38 22.23
C LEU A 9 -36.79 27.04 23.24
N ARG A 10 -37.58 28.04 23.69
CA ARG A 10 -38.71 27.80 24.60
C ARG A 10 -39.76 26.86 23.99
N THR A 11 -40.00 26.97 22.69
CA THR A 11 -40.94 26.11 21.96
C THR A 11 -40.44 24.67 21.85
N LEU A 12 -39.16 24.48 21.53
CA LEU A 12 -38.53 23.16 21.48
C LEU A 12 -38.48 22.48 22.86
N MET A 13 -38.23 23.26 23.92
CA MET A 13 -38.23 22.78 25.31
C MET A 13 -39.61 22.38 25.84
N LYS A 14 -40.70 23.00 25.34
CA LYS A 14 -42.07 22.57 25.71
C LYS A 14 -42.45 21.25 25.04
N ASN A 15 -41.96 20.97 23.83
CA ASN A 15 -42.24 19.75 23.08
C ASN A 15 -41.08 18.74 23.16
N LYS A 16 -40.69 18.36 24.37
CA LYS A 16 -39.45 17.57 24.63
C LYS A 16 -39.38 16.26 23.84
N THR A 17 -40.46 15.48 23.81
CA THR A 17 -40.48 14.18 23.12
C THR A 17 -40.29 14.33 21.62
N ARG A 18 -41.01 15.28 20.98
CA ARG A 18 -40.87 15.54 19.55
C ARG A 18 -39.46 16.00 19.20
N THR A 19 -38.94 16.98 19.95
CA THR A 19 -37.60 17.53 19.73
C THR A 19 -36.52 16.44 19.87
N LEU A 20 -36.64 15.56 20.87
CA LEU A 20 -35.70 14.47 21.09
C LEU A 20 -35.69 13.47 19.92
N VAL A 21 -36.87 13.02 19.47
CA VAL A 21 -36.98 12.09 18.33
C VAL A 21 -36.40 12.70 17.05
N THR A 22 -36.64 13.99 16.80
CA THR A 22 -36.06 14.68 15.63
C THR A 22 -34.53 14.76 15.72
N ILE A 23 -33.96 15.08 16.87
CA ILE A 23 -32.50 15.12 17.06
C ILE A 23 -31.89 13.73 16.83
N ILE A 24 -32.50 12.69 17.39
CA ILE A 24 -32.03 11.31 17.20
C ILE A 24 -32.09 10.92 15.73
N GLY A 25 -33.18 11.25 15.02
CA GLY A 25 -33.29 10.97 13.58
C GLY A 25 -32.21 11.66 12.76
N ILE A 26 -31.92 12.93 13.03
CA ILE A 26 -30.86 13.69 12.36
C ILE A 26 -29.48 13.10 12.70
N ALA A 27 -29.22 12.84 13.98
CA ALA A 27 -27.96 12.27 14.44
C ALA A 27 -27.70 10.88 13.84
N LEU A 28 -28.73 10.03 13.80
CA LEU A 28 -28.66 8.69 13.21
C LEU A 28 -28.42 8.79 11.70
N SER A 29 -29.13 9.67 10.99
CA SER A 29 -28.91 9.88 9.56
C SER A 29 -27.47 10.30 9.28
N ALA A 30 -26.95 11.30 10.01
CA ALA A 30 -25.58 11.76 9.85
C ALA A 30 -24.55 10.65 10.20
N ALA A 31 -24.79 9.90 11.27
CA ALA A 31 -23.94 8.79 11.68
C ALA A 31 -23.90 7.67 10.62
N MET A 32 -25.04 7.31 10.03
CA MET A 32 -25.11 6.29 8.98
C MET A 32 -24.32 6.70 7.74
N PHE A 33 -24.49 7.93 7.25
CA PHE A 33 -23.70 8.43 6.11
C PHE A 33 -22.20 8.42 6.39
N THR A 34 -21.80 8.87 7.58
CA THR A 34 -20.39 8.90 7.99
C THR A 34 -19.83 7.49 8.13
N ALA A 35 -20.58 6.57 8.73
CA ALA A 35 -20.16 5.19 8.92
C ALA A 35 -19.96 4.47 7.57
N VAL A 36 -20.89 4.64 6.63
CA VAL A 36 -20.79 4.00 5.30
C VAL A 36 -19.58 4.54 4.53
N THR A 37 -19.43 5.86 4.45
CA THR A 37 -18.31 6.49 3.73
C THR A 37 -16.96 6.14 4.35
N SER A 38 -16.85 6.19 5.68
CA SER A 38 -15.63 5.80 6.40
C SER A 38 -15.29 4.31 6.19
N SER A 39 -16.30 3.44 6.20
CA SER A 39 -16.11 1.99 5.95
C SER A 39 -15.57 1.73 4.55
N VAL A 40 -16.13 2.40 3.52
CA VAL A 40 -15.66 2.26 2.13
C VAL A 40 -14.20 2.72 1.99
N ILE A 41 -13.86 3.88 2.56
CA ILE A 41 -12.49 4.43 2.50
C ILE A 41 -11.51 3.51 3.24
N SER A 42 -11.90 3.01 4.42
CA SER A 42 -11.07 2.09 5.21
C SER A 42 -10.83 0.80 4.44
N PHE A 43 -11.88 0.24 3.81
CA PHE A 43 -11.77 -0.99 3.05
C PHE A 43 -10.90 -0.82 1.79
N GLN A 44 -11.09 0.25 1.01
CA GLN A 44 -10.23 0.55 -0.14
C GLN A 44 -8.77 0.74 0.27
N SER A 45 -8.52 1.44 1.38
CA SER A 45 -7.17 1.64 1.93
C SER A 45 -6.54 0.32 2.36
N TYR A 46 -7.33 -0.60 2.93
CA TYR A 46 -6.87 -1.92 3.29
C TYR A 46 -6.47 -2.75 2.07
N LEU A 47 -7.31 -2.77 1.03
CA LEU A 47 -7.01 -3.47 -0.23
C LEU A 47 -5.72 -2.95 -0.87
N LEU A 48 -5.58 -1.62 -0.97
CA LEU A 48 -4.39 -0.99 -1.54
C LEU A 48 -3.12 -1.33 -0.74
N ARG A 49 -3.17 -1.27 0.59
CA ARG A 49 -2.02 -1.60 1.44
C ARG A 49 -1.66 -3.09 1.37
N THR A 50 -2.66 -3.95 1.20
CA THR A 50 -2.45 -5.38 1.04
C THR A 50 -1.70 -5.67 -0.26
N GLU A 51 -2.12 -5.05 -1.37
CA GLU A 51 -1.41 -5.25 -2.65
C GLU A 51 0.00 -4.66 -2.68
N ILE A 52 0.19 -3.53 -2.03
CA ILE A 52 1.55 -2.99 -1.86
C ILE A 52 2.44 -3.95 -1.05
N ALA A 53 1.87 -4.67 -0.07
CA ALA A 53 2.61 -5.58 0.77
C ALA A 53 2.82 -6.98 0.14
N SER A 54 1.98 -7.40 -0.81
CA SER A 54 2.08 -8.70 -1.49
C SER A 54 2.86 -8.61 -2.80
N GLU A 55 2.50 -7.66 -3.66
CA GLU A 55 3.02 -7.54 -5.04
C GLU A 55 4.00 -6.37 -5.18
N GLY A 56 3.83 -5.32 -4.36
CA GLY A 56 4.65 -4.12 -4.39
C GLY A 56 3.91 -2.86 -4.85
N ALA A 57 4.61 -1.73 -4.84
CA ALA A 57 4.07 -0.41 -5.18
C ALA A 57 4.39 0.03 -6.63
N TRP A 58 4.60 -0.92 -7.55
CA TRP A 58 4.89 -0.64 -8.96
C TRP A 58 3.61 -0.66 -9.80
N GLU A 59 3.55 0.21 -10.82
CA GLU A 59 2.38 0.33 -11.71
C GLU A 59 2.58 -0.41 -13.05
N GLY A 60 3.83 -0.70 -13.41
CA GLY A 60 4.16 -1.42 -14.65
C GLY A 60 5.52 -2.09 -14.58
N TRP A 61 5.66 -3.17 -15.36
CA TRP A 61 6.88 -3.98 -15.45
C TRP A 61 7.23 -4.20 -16.93
N LEU A 62 8.50 -3.99 -17.27
CA LEU A 62 9.01 -4.14 -18.64
C LEU A 62 10.12 -5.18 -18.67
N GLU A 63 9.87 -6.31 -19.33
CA GLU A 63 10.85 -7.38 -19.50
C GLU A 63 11.57 -7.29 -20.84
N GLY A 64 12.81 -7.81 -20.89
CA GLY A 64 13.57 -7.90 -22.14
C GLY A 64 13.99 -6.56 -22.75
N CYS A 65 13.95 -5.48 -21.98
CA CYS A 65 14.34 -4.16 -22.46
C CYS A 65 15.88 -4.06 -22.60
N SER A 66 16.34 -3.55 -23.75
CA SER A 66 17.75 -3.17 -23.89
C SER A 66 18.07 -1.97 -23.01
N ALA A 67 19.34 -1.78 -22.63
CA ALA A 67 19.76 -0.62 -21.85
C ALA A 67 19.39 0.71 -22.53
N ALA A 68 19.47 0.77 -23.86
CA ALA A 68 19.08 1.94 -24.65
C ALA A 68 17.57 2.21 -24.58
N SER A 69 16.74 1.16 -24.67
CA SER A 69 15.29 1.27 -24.57
C SER A 69 14.84 1.70 -23.17
N ALA A 70 15.48 1.17 -22.12
CA ALA A 70 15.21 1.57 -20.74
C ALA A 70 15.54 3.06 -20.51
N GLU A 71 16.62 3.58 -21.09
CA GLU A 71 16.97 5.00 -21.00
C GLU A 71 15.98 5.92 -21.71
N LEU A 72 15.32 5.47 -22.78
CA LEU A 72 14.24 6.23 -23.42
C LEU A 72 13.02 6.33 -22.50
N VAL A 73 12.61 5.21 -21.91
CA VAL A 73 11.46 5.15 -21.00
C VAL A 73 11.69 6.01 -19.76
N LYS A 74 12.89 5.98 -19.18
CA LYS A 74 13.25 6.84 -18.04
C LYS A 74 13.17 8.34 -18.31
N LYS A 75 13.32 8.75 -19.57
CA LYS A 75 13.28 10.16 -19.98
C LYS A 75 11.87 10.66 -20.27
N ASP A 76 10.89 9.77 -20.28
CA ASP A 76 9.49 10.15 -20.45
C ASP A 76 8.99 10.85 -19.18
N GLU A 77 8.28 11.97 -19.35
CA GLU A 77 7.73 12.75 -18.24
C GLU A 77 6.67 11.99 -17.43
N ALA A 78 6.05 10.95 -18.02
CA ALA A 78 5.08 10.11 -17.33
C ALA A 78 5.76 9.21 -16.27
N VAL A 79 7.06 8.94 -16.38
CA VAL A 79 7.78 8.06 -15.46
C VAL A 79 8.30 8.87 -14.27
N LYS A 80 7.57 8.81 -13.15
CA LYS A 80 7.94 9.51 -11.91
C LYS A 80 9.16 8.90 -11.21
N SER A 81 9.26 7.58 -11.27
CA SER A 81 10.30 6.82 -10.60
C SER A 81 10.46 5.45 -11.27
N TYR A 82 11.65 4.86 -11.14
CA TYR A 82 11.95 3.57 -11.74
C TYR A 82 12.89 2.76 -10.84
N ALA A 83 12.81 1.44 -10.97
CA ALA A 83 13.80 0.51 -10.45
C ALA A 83 14.25 -0.42 -11.57
N GLN A 84 15.42 -1.01 -11.40
CA GLN A 84 15.97 -1.97 -12.35
C GLN A 84 16.23 -3.28 -11.64
N VAL A 85 15.95 -4.38 -12.33
CA VAL A 85 16.29 -5.72 -11.89
C VAL A 85 17.02 -6.40 -13.04
N ALA A 86 18.17 -6.99 -12.72
CA ALA A 86 18.91 -7.85 -13.62
C ALA A 86 18.71 -9.30 -13.19
N ASN A 87 18.19 -10.12 -14.11
CA ASN A 87 18.14 -11.56 -13.88
C ASN A 87 19.55 -12.14 -14.07
N LEU A 88 20.17 -12.62 -12.98
CA LEU A 88 21.51 -13.22 -13.00
C LEU A 88 21.45 -14.75 -13.19
N GLY A 89 20.26 -15.33 -13.18
CA GLY A 89 20.02 -16.76 -13.41
C GLY A 89 19.92 -17.56 -12.11
N TYR A 90 20.38 -18.81 -12.18
CA TYR A 90 20.25 -19.78 -11.09
C TYR A 90 21.60 -20.30 -10.65
N ALA A 91 21.81 -20.36 -9.33
CA ALA A 91 23.00 -20.95 -8.72
C ALA A 91 22.60 -22.22 -7.98
N LYS A 92 23.40 -23.30 -8.10
CA LYS A 92 23.18 -24.53 -7.34
C LYS A 92 23.54 -24.28 -5.86
N ALA A 93 22.62 -24.61 -4.95
CA ALA A 93 22.88 -24.56 -3.52
C ALA A 93 23.54 -25.86 -3.06
N GLU A 94 24.86 -25.82 -2.84
CA GLU A 94 25.58 -26.95 -2.25
C GLU A 94 25.18 -27.14 -0.79
N GLY A 95 24.75 -28.35 -0.42
CA GLY A 95 24.24 -28.66 0.92
C GLY A 95 22.74 -28.42 1.14
N CYS A 96 21.97 -28.13 0.08
CA CYS A 96 20.52 -28.03 0.18
C CYS A 96 19.91 -29.35 0.67
N LYS A 97 19.14 -29.31 1.76
CA LYS A 97 18.40 -30.48 2.29
C LYS A 97 17.17 -30.82 1.47
N ASN A 98 16.69 -29.87 0.66
CA ASN A 98 15.51 -30.04 -0.17
C ASN A 98 15.92 -30.45 -1.59
N GLU A 99 15.84 -31.75 -1.88
CA GLU A 99 16.22 -32.31 -3.18
C GLU A 99 15.34 -31.79 -4.33
N ASP A 100 14.10 -31.37 -4.04
CA ASP A 100 13.17 -30.84 -5.05
C ASP A 100 13.47 -29.39 -5.47
N LYS A 101 14.30 -28.66 -4.70
CA LYS A 101 14.68 -27.26 -4.99
C LYS A 101 16.19 -27.03 -4.78
N PRO A 102 17.06 -27.61 -5.64
CA PRO A 102 18.51 -27.50 -5.48
C PRO A 102 19.12 -26.22 -6.05
N TYR A 103 18.30 -25.32 -6.63
CA TYR A 103 18.76 -24.08 -7.27
C TYR A 103 18.15 -22.85 -6.61
N LEU A 104 18.98 -21.83 -6.41
CA LEU A 104 18.60 -20.50 -5.95
C LEU A 104 18.51 -19.58 -7.15
N PHE A 105 17.40 -18.86 -7.26
CA PHE A 105 17.29 -17.76 -8.20
C PHE A 105 18.07 -16.55 -7.67
N VAL A 106 18.93 -15.98 -8.51
CA VAL A 106 19.75 -14.81 -8.17
C VAL A 106 19.34 -13.65 -9.08
N ALA A 107 18.94 -12.55 -8.45
CA ALA A 107 18.64 -11.31 -9.12
C ALA A 107 19.51 -10.17 -8.58
N GLY A 108 20.07 -9.39 -9.49
CA GLY A 108 20.74 -8.13 -9.18
C GLY A 108 19.70 -7.02 -9.09
N ILE A 109 19.65 -6.32 -7.96
CA ILE A 109 18.72 -5.22 -7.73
C ILE A 109 19.41 -3.87 -7.90
N GLY A 110 18.76 -2.94 -8.59
CA GLY A 110 19.20 -1.55 -8.70
C GLY A 110 18.89 -0.76 -7.43
N LYS A 111 19.46 0.44 -7.34
CA LYS A 111 19.13 1.40 -6.27
C LYS A 111 17.63 1.74 -6.32
N GLY A 112 16.97 1.76 -5.16
CA GLY A 112 15.54 2.08 -5.05
C GLY A 112 14.59 0.93 -5.38
N PHE A 113 15.09 -0.29 -5.63
CA PHE A 113 14.20 -1.44 -5.89
C PHE A 113 13.28 -1.77 -4.70
N THR A 114 13.78 -1.61 -3.47
CA THR A 114 13.01 -1.82 -2.24
C THR A 114 11.87 -0.82 -2.05
N ASP A 115 11.89 0.31 -2.74
CA ASP A 115 10.82 1.32 -2.62
C ASP A 115 9.54 0.84 -3.34
N PHE A 116 9.70 -0.06 -4.31
CA PHE A 116 8.61 -0.61 -5.11
C PHE A 116 8.35 -2.10 -4.83
N SER A 117 9.34 -2.82 -4.32
CA SER A 117 9.23 -4.26 -4.07
C SER A 117 8.82 -4.55 -2.63
N PRO A 118 7.97 -5.55 -2.38
CA PRO A 118 7.50 -5.91 -1.03
C PRO A 118 8.56 -6.68 -0.23
N ILE A 119 9.81 -6.23 -0.23
CA ILE A 119 10.91 -6.87 0.50
C ILE A 119 11.04 -6.19 1.86
N THR A 120 10.78 -6.96 2.92
CA THR A 120 11.00 -6.53 4.30
C THR A 120 12.15 -7.33 4.90
N LEU A 121 13.17 -6.63 5.41
CA LEU A 121 14.25 -7.26 6.16
C LEU A 121 13.76 -7.67 7.55
N ILE A 122 13.98 -8.94 7.89
CA ILE A 122 13.70 -9.47 9.23
C ILE A 122 14.89 -9.15 10.15
N GLU A 123 16.12 -9.41 9.67
CA GLU A 123 17.37 -9.16 10.38
C GLU A 123 18.44 -8.63 9.43
N GLY A 124 19.42 -7.91 9.98
CA GLY A 124 20.57 -7.40 9.22
C GLY A 124 20.27 -6.13 8.41
N ARG A 125 20.90 -6.03 7.24
CA ARG A 125 20.83 -4.86 6.34
C ARG A 125 20.76 -5.29 4.88
N MET A 126 20.32 -4.37 4.02
CA MET A 126 20.35 -4.60 2.56
C MET A 126 21.80 -4.70 2.05
N PRO A 127 22.02 -5.33 0.90
CA PRO A 127 23.33 -5.41 0.28
C PRO A 127 23.83 -4.01 -0.09
N GLU A 128 25.02 -3.65 0.34
CA GLU A 128 25.67 -2.38 -0.01
C GLU A 128 26.63 -2.57 -1.19
N ASN A 129 27.12 -3.80 -1.40
CA ASN A 129 28.13 -4.13 -2.39
C ASN A 129 27.75 -5.38 -3.19
N ASN A 130 28.38 -5.56 -4.35
CA ASN A 130 28.09 -6.65 -5.30
C ASN A 130 28.44 -8.07 -4.77
N GLY A 131 29.12 -8.17 -3.63
CA GLY A 131 29.46 -9.44 -2.98
C GLY A 131 28.51 -9.85 -1.85
N GLU A 132 27.49 -9.04 -1.56
CA GLU A 132 26.53 -9.29 -0.50
C GLU A 132 25.19 -9.74 -1.10
N ILE A 133 24.52 -10.67 -0.42
CA ILE A 133 23.21 -11.20 -0.84
C ILE A 133 22.25 -11.16 0.34
N VAL A 134 20.96 -10.95 0.05
CA VAL A 134 19.88 -11.19 1.00
C VAL A 134 19.32 -12.57 0.72
N LEU A 135 19.17 -13.35 1.80
CA LEU A 135 18.57 -14.66 1.73
C LEU A 135 17.12 -14.58 2.21
N PRO A 136 16.17 -15.20 1.48
CA PRO A 136 14.81 -15.32 1.98
C PRO A 136 14.76 -16.28 3.18
N ASN A 137 13.87 -15.99 4.12
CA ASN A 137 13.71 -16.73 5.38
C ASN A 137 13.30 -18.22 5.21
N HIS A 138 12.80 -18.59 4.04
CA HIS A 138 12.26 -19.93 3.79
C HIS A 138 13.28 -20.90 3.16
N LEU A 139 14.56 -20.51 3.08
CA LEU A 139 15.65 -21.39 2.62
C LEU A 139 16.10 -22.38 3.68
#